data_AF-A0A941CVK0-F1
#
_entry.id   AF-A0A941CVK0-F1
#
_cell.length_a   1.000
_cell.length_b   1.000
_cell.length_c   1.000
_cell.angle_alpha   90.00
_cell.angle_beta   90.00
_cell.angle_gamma   90.00
#
_symmetry.space_group_name_H-M   'P 1'
#
loop_
_entity.id
_entity.type
_entity.pdbx_description
1 polymer ?
#
loop_
_entity_poly.entity_id
_entity_poly.type
_entity_poly.pdbx_seq_one_letter_code
_entity_poly.pdbx_strand_id
1 'polypeptide(L)'
;MSFHKSILEISIFRTLTVIAVLLLFGGLVISAFGHAFLLLFLAILIVAIYGLGKFYEKHVDDFLEVTVAQRQQRVDPGDTGSIEVVIRQKGILPLLMAKISMEMDHAIELSGGKMHRRRERTFIEKPFSLQFWEEKTIEFPYTARQRGVSQIRSLEIILPNPFNLNQIYLKLDDLNLTEVVVFPKKKAVHHLQNVQPKGKGEHVTQQSLYIDRSRNIGTRPYEFGDPFNQIHWKASARTGEFHVKVDEQSVIYHGCF
;
A
#
# COMPACT_ATOMS: atom_id res chain seq x y z
N MET A 1 -15.48 -6.33 -7.51
CA MET A 1 -14.01 -6.53 -7.51
C MET A 1 -13.73 -7.97 -7.90
N SER A 2 -12.65 -8.23 -8.61
CA SER A 2 -12.24 -9.60 -8.98
C SER A 2 -11.25 -10.15 -7.94
N PHE A 3 -11.33 -11.44 -7.67
CA PHE A 3 -10.35 -12.16 -6.86
C PHE A 3 -9.53 -13.08 -7.76
N HIS A 4 -8.20 -13.01 -7.63
CA HIS A 4 -7.35 -14.09 -8.10
C HIS A 4 -7.36 -15.22 -7.08
N LYS A 5 -7.97 -16.33 -7.48
CA LYS A 5 -8.16 -17.51 -6.65
C LYS A 5 -7.09 -18.56 -6.94
N SER A 6 -6.42 -19.01 -5.89
CA SER A 6 -5.53 -20.16 -5.93
C SER A 6 -5.93 -21.17 -4.86
N ILE A 7 -5.84 -22.44 -5.21
CA ILE A 7 -6.25 -23.55 -4.34
C ILE A 7 -5.04 -24.43 -4.10
N LEU A 8 -4.70 -24.65 -2.84
CA LEU A 8 -3.68 -25.61 -2.45
C LEU A 8 -4.38 -26.92 -2.08
N GLU A 9 -4.35 -27.86 -3.02
CA GLU A 9 -4.99 -29.17 -2.89
C GLU A 9 -4.03 -30.20 -2.29
N ILE A 10 -4.48 -30.93 -1.27
CA ILE A 10 -3.72 -32.03 -0.68
C ILE A 10 -3.96 -33.31 -1.49
N SER A 11 -2.91 -33.84 -2.14
CA SER A 11 -2.98 -35.02 -3.04
C SER A 11 -3.60 -36.28 -2.40
N ILE A 12 -3.46 -36.43 -1.08
CA ILE A 12 -3.93 -37.59 -0.30
C ILE A 12 -5.45 -37.76 -0.37
N PHE A 13 -6.21 -36.66 -0.45
CA PHE A 13 -7.67 -36.78 -0.50
C PHE A 13 -8.18 -37.21 -1.87
N ARG A 14 -7.50 -36.79 -2.95
CA ARG A 14 -7.83 -37.24 -4.31
C ARG A 14 -7.60 -38.74 -4.47
N THR A 15 -6.58 -39.30 -3.82
CA THR A 15 -6.36 -40.76 -3.85
C THR A 15 -7.39 -41.50 -3.02
N LEU A 16 -7.76 -40.98 -1.83
CA LEU A 16 -8.82 -41.55 -1.00
C LEU A 16 -10.18 -41.57 -1.70
N THR A 17 -10.53 -40.53 -2.47
CA THR A 17 -11.80 -40.50 -3.21
C THR A 17 -11.79 -41.48 -4.38
N VAL A 18 -10.68 -41.64 -5.09
CA VAL A 18 -10.54 -42.67 -6.13
C VAL A 18 -10.69 -44.08 -5.53
N ILE A 19 -10.07 -44.35 -4.38
CA ILE A 19 -10.21 -45.61 -3.66
C ILE A 19 -11.67 -45.81 -3.21
N ALA A 20 -12.33 -44.77 -2.70
CA ALA A 20 -13.73 -44.84 -2.30
C ALA A 20 -14.65 -45.14 -3.48
N VAL A 21 -14.41 -44.55 -4.66
CA VAL A 21 -15.17 -44.83 -5.90
C VAL A 21 -14.94 -46.28 -6.35
N LEU A 22 -13.71 -46.78 -6.29
CA LEU A 22 -13.39 -48.18 -6.61
C LEU A 22 -14.07 -49.16 -5.62
N LEU A 23 -14.09 -48.83 -4.32
CA LEU A 23 -14.81 -49.60 -3.31
C LEU A 23 -16.33 -49.55 -3.51
N LEU A 24 -16.87 -48.42 -3.99
CA LEU A 24 -18.29 -48.30 -4.34
C LEU A 24 -18.63 -49.23 -5.51
N PHE A 25 -17.79 -49.25 -6.54
CA PHE A 25 -17.95 -50.13 -7.70
C PHE A 25 -17.81 -51.61 -7.32
N GLY A 26 -16.80 -51.97 -6.53
CA GLY A 26 -16.59 -53.34 -6.05
C GLY A 26 -17.67 -53.82 -5.06
N GLY A 27 -18.11 -52.94 -4.16
CA GLY A 27 -19.16 -53.22 -3.19
C GLY A 27 -20.53 -53.44 -3.82
N LEU A 28 -20.81 -52.75 -4.94
CA LEU A 28 -22.04 -52.95 -5.73
C LEU A 28 -22.06 -54.33 -6.42
N VAL A 29 -20.90 -54.87 -6.79
CA VAL A 29 -20.77 -56.23 -7.37
C VAL A 29 -20.92 -57.32 -6.29
N ILE A 30 -20.53 -57.03 -5.04
CA ILE A 30 -20.46 -58.00 -3.93
C ILE A 30 -21.69 -57.89 -2.99
N SER A 31 -22.61 -56.97 -3.25
CA SER A 31 -23.71 -56.60 -2.33
C SER A 31 -24.73 -57.71 -2.01
N ALA A 32 -24.54 -58.92 -2.55
CA ALA A 32 -25.30 -60.12 -2.20
C ALA A 32 -25.01 -60.67 -0.79
N PHE A 33 -23.91 -60.27 -0.12
CA PHE A 33 -23.53 -60.78 1.21
C PHE A 33 -23.55 -59.67 2.29
N GLY A 34 -24.73 -59.41 2.85
CA GLY A 34 -25.03 -58.88 4.21
C GLY A 34 -24.33 -57.63 4.77
N HIS A 35 -23.01 -57.53 4.72
CA HIS A 35 -22.21 -56.47 5.34
C HIS A 35 -21.73 -55.38 4.37
N ALA A 36 -21.99 -55.54 3.06
CA ALA A 36 -21.58 -54.58 2.03
C ALA A 36 -22.28 -53.20 2.15
N PHE A 37 -23.45 -53.13 2.81
CA PHE A 37 -24.21 -51.88 2.94
C PHE A 37 -23.46 -50.79 3.72
N LEU A 38 -22.73 -51.15 4.78
CA LEU A 38 -21.96 -50.18 5.57
C LEU A 38 -20.78 -49.59 4.78
N LEU A 39 -20.09 -50.43 3.99
CA LEU A 39 -19.00 -49.99 3.13
C LEU A 39 -19.50 -49.07 2.00
N LEU A 40 -20.65 -49.41 1.42
CA LEU A 40 -21.28 -48.59 0.38
C LEU A 40 -21.73 -47.24 0.95
N PHE A 41 -22.35 -47.23 2.13
CA PHE A 41 -22.70 -45.98 2.83
C PHE A 41 -21.47 -45.11 3.09
N LEU A 42 -20.37 -45.69 3.59
CA LEU A 42 -19.13 -44.96 3.83
C LEU A 42 -18.53 -44.41 2.52
N ALA A 43 -18.55 -45.19 1.44
CA ALA A 43 -18.05 -44.76 0.13
C ALA A 43 -18.87 -43.59 -0.43
N ILE A 44 -20.21 -43.66 -0.36
CA ILE A 44 -21.10 -42.56 -0.75
C ILE A 44 -20.82 -41.32 0.10
N LEU A 45 -20.66 -41.48 1.41
CA LEU A 45 -20.38 -40.39 2.33
C LEU A 45 -19.08 -39.65 1.95
N ILE A 46 -18.00 -40.40 1.66
CA ILE A 46 -16.71 -39.82 1.24
C ILE A 46 -16.86 -39.05 -0.08
N VAL A 47 -17.56 -39.63 -1.06
CA VAL A 47 -17.81 -38.97 -2.36
C VAL A 47 -18.66 -37.71 -2.18
N ALA A 48 -19.70 -37.76 -1.34
CA ALA A 48 -20.56 -36.63 -1.05
C ALA A 48 -19.80 -35.49 -0.35
N ILE A 49 -18.95 -35.81 0.64
CA ILE A 49 -18.09 -34.83 1.32
C ILE A 49 -17.13 -34.17 0.33
N TYR A 50 -16.49 -34.95 -0.55
CA TYR A 50 -15.60 -34.41 -1.56
C TYR A 50 -16.32 -33.52 -2.57
N GLY A 51 -17.50 -33.95 -3.04
CA GLY A 51 -18.34 -33.17 -3.95
C GLY A 51 -18.79 -31.85 -3.34
N LEU A 52 -19.23 -31.87 -2.09
CA LEU A 52 -19.61 -30.66 -1.35
C LEU A 52 -18.41 -29.74 -1.12
N GLY A 53 -17.25 -30.31 -0.82
CA GLY A 53 -15.99 -29.58 -0.71
C GLY A 53 -15.60 -28.88 -2.02
N LYS A 54 -15.73 -29.55 -3.16
CA LYS A 54 -15.48 -28.96 -4.50
C LYS A 54 -16.51 -27.91 -4.88
N PHE A 55 -17.77 -28.11 -4.50
CA PHE A 55 -18.83 -27.13 -4.70
C PHE A 55 -18.54 -25.85 -3.91
N TYR A 56 -18.17 -25.97 -2.63
CA TYR A 56 -17.76 -24.86 -1.78
C TYR A 56 -16.52 -24.16 -2.36
N GLU A 57 -15.48 -24.92 -2.72
CA GLU A 57 -14.28 -24.39 -3.36
C GLU A 57 -14.62 -23.58 -4.58
N LYS A 58 -15.61 -23.96 -5.39
CA LYS A 58 -15.95 -23.28 -6.63
C LYS A 58 -16.73 -21.96 -6.42
N HIS A 59 -17.65 -21.90 -5.46
CA HIS A 59 -18.63 -20.80 -5.36
C HIS A 59 -18.40 -19.85 -4.16
N VAL A 60 -17.40 -20.10 -3.31
CA VAL A 60 -17.17 -19.29 -2.10
C VAL A 60 -16.88 -17.82 -2.38
N ASP A 61 -16.30 -17.51 -3.54
CA ASP A 61 -15.89 -16.17 -3.99
C ASP A 61 -16.99 -15.41 -4.75
N ASP A 62 -18.01 -16.10 -5.29
CA ASP A 62 -19.00 -15.50 -6.19
C ASP A 62 -19.77 -14.32 -5.57
N PHE A 63 -20.00 -14.35 -4.25
CA PHE A 63 -20.80 -13.37 -3.52
C PHE A 63 -20.02 -12.66 -2.40
N LEU A 64 -18.69 -12.80 -2.39
CA LEU A 64 -17.83 -12.17 -1.42
C LEU A 64 -17.49 -10.75 -1.88
N GLU A 65 -17.78 -9.75 -1.07
CA GLU A 65 -17.38 -8.37 -1.31
C GLU A 65 -16.44 -7.90 -0.22
N VAL A 66 -15.31 -7.32 -0.62
CA VAL A 66 -14.32 -6.75 0.30
C VAL A 66 -14.16 -5.29 -0.08
N THR A 67 -14.39 -4.39 0.87
CA THR A 67 -14.25 -2.94 0.69
C THR A 67 -13.33 -2.40 1.77
N VAL A 68 -12.45 -1.47 1.41
CA VAL A 68 -11.63 -0.75 2.38
C VAL A 68 -12.21 0.64 2.55
N ALA A 69 -12.56 1.01 3.78
CA ALA A 69 -13.40 2.19 4.03
C ALA A 69 -12.67 3.51 3.74
N GLN A 70 -11.36 3.56 3.95
CA GLN A 70 -10.57 4.79 3.82
C GLN A 70 -9.64 4.71 2.62
N ARG A 71 -9.84 5.59 1.63
CA ARG A 71 -9.01 5.57 0.41
C ARG A 71 -7.70 6.34 0.55
N GLN A 72 -7.70 7.44 1.31
CA GLN A 72 -6.51 8.25 1.55
C GLN A 72 -6.49 8.79 2.96
N GLN A 73 -5.38 8.58 3.67
CA GLN A 73 -5.16 9.11 5.01
C GLN A 73 -3.84 9.86 5.06
N ARG A 74 -3.83 11.03 5.71
CA ARG A 74 -2.63 11.84 5.91
C ARG A 74 -2.32 11.87 7.39
N VAL A 75 -1.11 11.47 7.77
CA VAL A 75 -0.70 11.32 9.17
C VAL A 75 0.67 11.93 9.40
N ASP A 76 0.91 12.41 10.62
CA ASP A 76 2.24 12.83 11.05
C ASP A 76 3.05 11.63 11.59
N PRO A 77 4.39 11.68 11.56
CA PRO A 77 5.21 10.63 12.14
C PRO A 77 4.98 10.48 13.64
N GLY A 78 4.65 9.27 14.09
CA GLY A 78 4.31 8.93 15.47
C GLY A 78 2.81 8.75 15.72
N ASP A 79 1.95 9.20 14.82
CA ASP A 79 0.51 9.04 14.95
C ASP A 79 0.08 7.57 14.80
N THR A 80 -0.93 7.18 15.56
CA THR A 80 -1.60 5.88 15.45
C THR A 80 -2.91 6.02 14.69
N GLY A 81 -3.16 5.16 13.72
CA GLY A 81 -4.41 5.09 12.96
C GLY A 81 -4.92 3.66 12.82
N SER A 82 -6.05 3.47 12.17
CA SER A 82 -6.61 2.15 11.85
C SER A 82 -7.06 2.10 10.39
N ILE A 83 -6.72 1.02 9.70
CA ILE A 83 -7.27 0.71 8.38
C ILE A 83 -8.46 -0.22 8.58
N GLU A 84 -9.64 0.20 8.15
CA GLU A 84 -10.88 -0.57 8.28
C GLU A 84 -11.17 -1.33 6.98
N VAL A 85 -11.19 -2.66 7.09
CA VAL A 85 -11.58 -3.55 6.00
C VAL A 85 -12.96 -4.12 6.29
N VAL A 86 -13.93 -3.79 5.46
CA VAL A 86 -15.30 -4.29 5.52
C VAL A 86 -15.41 -5.51 4.60
N ILE A 87 -15.77 -6.65 5.16
CA ILE A 87 -16.00 -7.90 4.44
C ILE A 87 -17.48 -8.21 4.52
N ARG A 88 -18.12 -8.39 3.38
CA ARG A 88 -19.55 -8.68 3.24
C ARG A 88 -19.74 -9.97 2.47
N GLN A 89 -20.41 -10.94 3.09
CA GLN A 89 -20.83 -12.16 2.41
C GLN A 89 -22.28 -11.98 1.97
N LYS A 90 -22.55 -11.86 0.67
CA LYS A 90 -23.93 -11.79 0.14
C LYS A 90 -24.52 -13.17 -0.17
N GLY A 91 -23.71 -14.22 -0.10
CA GLY A 91 -24.09 -15.59 -0.40
C GLY A 91 -24.52 -16.40 0.83
N ILE A 92 -24.89 -17.65 0.54
CA ILE A 92 -25.28 -18.69 1.52
C ILE A 92 -24.07 -19.57 1.88
N LEU A 93 -22.84 -19.18 1.54
CA LEU A 93 -21.64 -19.94 1.93
C LEU A 93 -20.93 -19.23 3.09
N PRO A 94 -20.79 -19.85 4.26
CA PRO A 94 -20.17 -19.19 5.41
C PRO A 94 -18.65 -19.30 5.30
N LEU A 95 -17.93 -18.24 5.65
CA LEU A 95 -16.48 -18.26 5.76
C LEU A 95 -16.10 -18.66 7.18
N LEU A 96 -15.85 -19.95 7.39
CA LEU A 96 -15.46 -20.50 8.68
C LEU A 96 -13.93 -20.52 8.81
N MET A 97 -13.42 -20.07 9.97
CA MET A 97 -11.97 -20.12 10.29
C MET A 97 -11.10 -19.43 9.22
N ALA A 98 -11.64 -18.40 8.58
CA ALA A 98 -10.91 -17.61 7.60
C ALA A 98 -9.83 -16.76 8.30
N LYS A 99 -8.83 -16.38 7.53
CA LYS A 99 -7.77 -15.47 7.94
C LYS A 99 -7.65 -14.41 6.88
N ILE A 100 -7.62 -13.16 7.31
CA ILE A 100 -7.28 -12.05 6.42
C ILE A 100 -5.81 -11.70 6.63
N SER A 101 -5.09 -11.65 5.52
CA SER A 101 -3.68 -11.33 5.44
C SER A 101 -3.52 -10.00 4.70
N MET A 102 -2.82 -9.06 5.32
CA MET A 102 -2.55 -7.75 4.76
C MET A 102 -1.04 -7.51 4.71
N GLU A 103 -0.55 -7.09 3.54
CA GLU A 103 0.83 -6.70 3.30
C GLU A 103 0.89 -5.22 2.92
N MET A 104 1.77 -4.47 3.57
CA MET A 104 1.86 -3.01 3.42
C MET A 104 3.33 -2.53 3.45
N ASP A 105 3.59 -1.36 2.87
CA ASP A 105 4.93 -0.78 2.78
C ASP A 105 5.45 -0.22 4.11
N HIS A 106 6.78 -0.10 4.22
CA HIS A 106 7.55 0.23 5.43
C HIS A 106 7.18 1.54 6.16
N ALA A 107 6.53 2.51 5.50
CA ALA A 107 6.31 3.83 6.12
C ALA A 107 5.44 3.73 7.40
N ILE A 108 4.63 2.67 7.49
CA ILE A 108 3.72 2.37 8.59
C ILE A 108 3.95 0.94 9.11
N GLU A 109 3.89 0.82 10.43
CA GLU A 109 4.03 -0.45 11.13
C GLU A 109 2.66 -0.88 11.68
N LEU A 110 2.15 -2.02 11.21
CA LEU A 110 0.91 -2.62 11.72
C LEU A 110 1.13 -3.15 13.13
N SER A 111 0.28 -2.75 14.07
CA SER A 111 0.33 -3.17 15.46
C SER A 111 0.04 -4.68 15.56
N GLY A 112 1.02 -5.45 16.02
CA GLY A 112 0.96 -6.92 16.07
C GLY A 112 1.36 -7.63 14.77
N GLY A 113 1.76 -6.87 13.73
CA GLY A 113 2.35 -7.42 12.52
C GLY A 113 3.79 -7.89 12.71
N LYS A 114 4.21 -8.88 11.94
CA LYS A 114 5.62 -9.28 11.84
C LYS A 114 6.26 -8.50 10.70
N MET A 115 7.35 -7.79 10.98
CA MET A 115 8.09 -7.04 9.96
C MET A 115 9.02 -7.99 9.19
N HIS A 116 8.80 -8.11 7.87
CA HIS A 116 9.71 -8.85 7.00
C HIS A 116 10.93 -7.99 6.66
N ARG A 117 12.00 -8.13 7.46
CA ARG A 117 13.25 -7.35 7.36
C ARG A 117 13.94 -7.40 5.99
N ARG A 118 13.69 -8.43 5.17
CA ARG A 118 14.31 -8.59 3.83
C ARG A 118 13.61 -7.77 2.73
N ARG A 119 12.35 -7.39 2.90
CA ARG A 119 11.56 -6.64 1.89
C ARG A 119 11.05 -5.28 2.38
N GLU A 120 11.35 -4.91 3.63
CA GLU A 120 10.82 -3.69 4.26
C GLU A 120 9.28 -3.61 4.18
N ARG A 121 8.60 -4.73 4.43
CA ARG A 121 7.14 -4.80 4.42
C ARG A 121 6.62 -5.34 5.72
N THR A 122 5.49 -4.81 6.15
CA THR A 122 4.80 -5.29 7.35
C THR A 122 3.69 -6.24 6.95
N PHE A 123 3.64 -7.38 7.62
CA PHE A 123 2.68 -8.44 7.37
C PHE A 123 1.87 -8.71 8.63
N ILE A 124 0.55 -8.79 8.50
CA ILE A 124 -0.34 -9.15 9.60
C ILE A 124 -1.41 -10.13 9.14
N GLU A 125 -1.68 -11.12 9.98
CA GLU A 125 -2.80 -12.05 9.81
C GLU A 125 -3.77 -11.89 10.97
N LYS A 126 -5.06 -11.81 10.66
CA LYS A 126 -6.13 -11.85 11.66
C LYS A 126 -7.15 -12.93 11.31
N PRO A 127 -7.47 -13.84 12.24
CA PRO A 127 -8.54 -14.80 12.03
C PRO A 127 -9.90 -14.11 12.12
N PHE A 128 -10.84 -14.52 11.28
CA PHE A 128 -12.23 -14.10 11.34
C PHE A 128 -13.14 -15.23 10.86
N SER A 129 -14.38 -15.20 11.33
CA SER A 129 -15.47 -15.99 10.79
C SER A 129 -16.58 -15.04 10.36
N LEU A 130 -17.25 -15.38 9.26
CA LEU A 130 -18.35 -14.64 8.67
C LEU A 130 -19.45 -15.62 8.24
N GLN A 131 -20.67 -15.43 8.74
CA GLN A 131 -21.83 -16.26 8.44
C GLN A 131 -22.53 -15.81 7.16
N PHE A 132 -23.63 -16.48 6.85
CA PHE A 132 -24.50 -16.18 5.70
C PHE A 132 -25.05 -14.76 5.80
N TRP A 133 -24.99 -14.01 4.69
CA TRP A 133 -25.51 -12.64 4.62
C TRP A 133 -24.95 -11.66 5.66
N GLU A 134 -23.83 -12.01 6.31
CA GLU A 134 -23.22 -11.21 7.36
C GLU A 134 -22.23 -10.20 6.76
N GLU A 135 -22.12 -9.06 7.44
CA GLU A 135 -21.10 -8.04 7.18
C GLU A 135 -20.26 -7.85 8.45
N LYS A 136 -18.94 -7.76 8.27
CA LYS A 136 -17.99 -7.61 9.37
C LYS A 136 -16.87 -6.64 9.02
N THR A 137 -16.63 -5.71 9.91
CA THR A 137 -15.51 -4.75 9.82
C THR A 137 -14.34 -5.26 10.65
N ILE A 138 -13.17 -5.34 10.03
CA ILE A 138 -11.91 -5.73 10.68
C ILE A 138 -10.98 -4.52 10.66
N GLU A 139 -10.56 -4.10 11.86
CA GLU A 139 -9.66 -2.98 12.03
C GLU A 139 -8.20 -3.43 12.09
N PHE A 140 -7.33 -2.76 11.34
CA PHE A 140 -5.90 -2.95 11.35
C PHE A 140 -5.20 -1.70 11.92
N PRO A 141 -4.96 -1.67 13.24
CA PRO A 141 -4.24 -0.55 13.86
C PRO A 141 -2.81 -0.48 13.35
N TYR A 142 -2.31 0.72 13.12
CA TYR A 142 -0.98 0.99 12.62
C TYR A 142 -0.35 2.22 13.29
N THR A 143 0.97 2.30 13.24
CA THR A 143 1.77 3.43 13.73
C THR A 143 2.65 3.99 12.62
N ALA A 144 2.58 5.30 12.38
CA ALA A 144 3.40 6.00 11.40
C ALA A 144 4.85 6.13 11.87
N ARG A 145 5.80 5.49 11.16
CA ARG A 145 7.22 5.45 11.55
C ARG A 145 8.08 6.41 10.73
N GLN A 146 8.00 6.30 9.41
CA GLN A 146 8.89 6.99 8.49
C GLN A 146 8.08 7.81 7.49
N ARG A 147 8.65 8.95 7.07
CA ARG A 147 8.08 9.76 6.00
C ARG A 147 7.99 8.93 4.73
N GLY A 148 6.86 9.02 4.04
CA GLY A 148 6.67 8.38 2.76
C GLY A 148 5.20 8.16 2.45
N VAL A 149 4.97 7.58 1.29
CA VAL A 149 3.67 7.05 0.90
C VAL A 149 3.71 5.55 1.18
N SER A 150 2.74 5.03 1.92
CA SER A 150 2.55 3.59 2.08
C SER A 150 1.20 3.17 1.53
N GLN A 151 1.22 2.07 0.78
CA GLN A 151 0.05 1.50 0.13
C GLN A 151 -0.11 0.04 0.53
N ILE A 152 -1.35 -0.44 0.49
CA ILE A 152 -1.65 -1.86 0.65
C ILE A 152 -1.15 -2.58 -0.61
N ARG A 153 -0.19 -3.49 -0.44
CA ARG A 153 0.44 -4.24 -1.54
C ARG A 153 -0.26 -5.55 -1.86
N SER A 154 -0.79 -6.19 -0.84
CA SER A 154 -1.57 -7.42 -0.98
C SER A 154 -2.63 -7.47 0.10
N LEU A 155 -3.84 -7.85 -0.30
CA LEU A 155 -4.92 -8.20 0.60
C LEU A 155 -5.42 -9.58 0.20
N GLU A 156 -5.21 -10.55 1.07
CA GLU A 156 -5.45 -11.97 0.80
C GLU A 156 -6.37 -12.54 1.88
N ILE A 157 -7.42 -13.24 1.47
CA ILE A 157 -8.28 -14.03 2.37
C ILE A 157 -7.89 -15.50 2.19
N ILE A 158 -7.42 -16.09 3.28
CA ILE A 158 -7.04 -17.49 3.36
C ILE A 158 -8.14 -18.19 4.13
N LEU A 159 -8.80 -19.15 3.50
CA LEU A 159 -9.86 -19.91 4.16
C LEU A 159 -9.64 -21.41 3.97
N PRO A 160 -9.82 -22.21 5.04
CA PRO A 160 -9.93 -23.65 4.88
C PRO A 160 -11.29 -23.99 4.27
N ASN A 161 -11.34 -25.07 3.50
CA ASN A 161 -12.60 -25.73 3.17
C ASN A 161 -13.33 -26.10 4.50
N PRO A 162 -14.68 -26.11 4.58
CA PRO A 162 -15.43 -26.53 5.77
C PRO A 162 -14.98 -27.84 6.42
N PHE A 163 -14.43 -28.77 5.64
CA PHE A 163 -13.89 -30.04 6.11
C PHE A 163 -12.38 -29.99 6.41
N ASN A 164 -11.79 -28.80 6.40
CA ASN A 164 -10.36 -28.50 6.57
C ASN A 164 -9.43 -29.29 5.63
N LEU A 165 -9.92 -29.63 4.43
CA LEU A 165 -9.24 -30.51 3.48
C LEU A 165 -8.23 -29.76 2.60
N ASN A 166 -8.64 -28.59 2.13
CA ASN A 166 -7.87 -27.75 1.21
C ASN A 166 -7.83 -26.31 1.74
N GLN A 167 -6.79 -25.57 1.37
CA GLN A 167 -6.68 -24.15 1.65
C GLN A 167 -6.96 -23.37 0.36
N ILE A 168 -7.89 -22.42 0.46
CA ILE A 168 -8.27 -21.53 -0.63
C ILE A 168 -7.69 -20.16 -0.31
N TYR A 169 -6.98 -19.60 -1.26
CA TYR A 169 -6.37 -18.29 -1.20
C TYR A 169 -7.09 -17.39 -2.19
N LEU A 170 -7.77 -16.37 -1.68
CA LEU A 170 -8.46 -15.35 -2.45
C LEU A 170 -7.66 -14.06 -2.37
N LYS A 171 -6.94 -13.73 -3.43
CA LYS A 171 -6.18 -12.48 -3.53
C LYS A 171 -7.01 -11.43 -4.24
N LEU A 172 -7.08 -10.22 -3.69
CA LEU A 172 -7.82 -9.14 -4.29
C LEU A 172 -7.03 -8.51 -5.46
N ASP A 173 -7.64 -8.39 -6.65
CA ASP A 173 -6.97 -7.89 -7.85
C ASP A 173 -6.87 -6.35 -7.91
N ASP A 174 -7.89 -5.66 -7.41
CA ASP A 174 -7.93 -4.20 -7.40
C ASP A 174 -7.15 -3.68 -6.20
N LEU A 175 -5.90 -3.25 -6.42
CA LEU A 175 -4.98 -2.79 -5.39
C LEU A 175 -5.02 -1.27 -5.14
N ASN A 176 -6.01 -0.54 -5.68
CA ASN A 176 -6.23 0.88 -5.34
C ASN A 176 -6.83 1.06 -3.92
N LEU A 177 -6.38 0.25 -2.97
CA LEU A 177 -7.14 -0.08 -1.77
C LEU A 177 -7.06 0.99 -0.70
N THR A 178 -5.89 1.57 -0.45
CA THR A 178 -5.71 2.71 0.47
C THR A 178 -4.30 3.26 0.32
N GLU A 179 -4.15 4.58 0.39
CA GLU A 179 -2.86 5.26 0.49
C GLU A 179 -2.76 6.00 1.82
N VAL A 180 -1.74 5.69 2.61
CA VAL A 180 -1.40 6.42 3.82
C VAL A 180 -0.16 7.27 3.55
N VAL A 181 -0.33 8.59 3.58
CA VAL A 181 0.74 9.56 3.37
C VAL A 181 1.26 10.02 4.72
N VAL A 182 2.50 9.65 5.03
CA VAL A 182 3.21 10.08 6.24
C VAL A 182 4.02 11.33 5.93
N PHE A 183 3.68 12.44 6.58
CA PHE A 183 4.36 13.70 6.39
C PHE A 183 5.81 13.70 6.93
N PRO A 184 6.67 14.61 6.46
CA PRO A 184 7.98 14.79 7.06
C PRO A 184 7.85 15.25 8.52
N LYS A 185 8.79 14.82 9.38
CA LYS A 185 8.89 15.35 10.75
C LYS A 185 9.06 16.87 10.70
N LYS A 186 8.15 17.59 11.34
CA LYS A 186 8.23 19.04 11.52
C LYS A 186 9.47 19.35 12.36
N LYS A 187 10.48 19.98 11.76
CA LYS A 187 11.64 20.49 12.49
C LYS A 187 11.37 21.93 12.90
N ALA A 188 11.68 22.26 14.14
CA ALA A 188 11.67 23.64 14.59
C ALA A 188 12.73 24.43 13.81
N VAL A 189 12.32 25.53 13.18
CA VAL A 189 13.26 26.48 12.58
C VAL A 189 13.68 27.43 13.70
N HIS A 190 14.91 27.30 14.16
CA HIS A 190 15.48 28.20 15.14
C HIS A 190 15.77 29.57 14.50
N HIS A 191 15.71 30.64 15.29
CA HIS A 191 15.99 32.02 14.85
C HIS A 191 14.98 32.64 13.87
N LEU A 192 13.74 32.14 13.78
CA LEU A 192 12.67 32.86 13.06
C LEU A 192 12.50 34.31 13.57
N GLN A 193 12.76 34.56 14.85
CA GLN A 193 12.72 35.90 15.45
C GLN A 193 13.81 36.85 14.91
N ASN A 194 14.90 36.33 14.32
CA ASN A 194 15.93 37.15 13.67
C ASN A 194 15.50 37.56 12.26
N VAL A 195 14.52 36.86 11.68
CA VAL A 195 13.86 37.23 10.43
C VAL A 195 12.62 38.03 10.79
N GLN A 196 12.79 39.17 11.47
CA GLN A 196 11.67 40.08 11.64
C GLN A 196 11.25 40.57 10.26
N PRO A 197 9.95 40.49 9.89
CA PRO A 197 9.46 41.20 8.72
C PRO A 197 9.79 42.66 8.94
N LYS A 198 10.75 43.19 8.18
CA LYS A 198 11.07 44.61 8.20
C LYS A 198 9.77 45.33 7.85
N GLY A 199 9.27 46.18 8.74
CA GLY A 199 8.03 46.92 8.51
C GLY A 199 8.08 47.66 7.17
N LYS A 200 6.93 47.93 6.56
CA LYS A 200 6.84 48.63 5.26
C LYS A 200 7.71 49.89 5.27
N GLY A 201 8.67 49.96 4.35
CA GLY A 201 9.59 51.09 4.27
C GLY A 201 10.85 50.77 3.48
N GLU A 202 11.72 51.76 3.36
CA GLU A 202 13.05 51.62 2.75
C GLU A 202 14.04 51.16 3.80
N HIS A 203 14.65 50.00 3.56
CA HIS A 203 15.68 49.47 4.46
C HIS A 203 17.00 49.39 3.73
N VAL A 204 18.02 50.03 4.33
CA VAL A 204 19.41 49.93 3.89
C VAL A 204 19.88 48.50 4.15
N THR A 205 20.33 47.81 3.10
CA THR A 205 20.92 46.47 3.20
C THR A 205 22.32 46.46 2.61
N GLN A 206 23.26 45.76 3.27
CA GLN A 206 24.60 45.56 2.73
C GLN A 206 24.63 44.52 1.60
N GLN A 207 23.57 43.72 1.49
CA GLN A 207 23.40 42.72 0.43
C GLN A 207 22.01 42.87 -0.15
N SER A 208 21.93 43.28 -1.42
CA SER A 208 20.68 43.39 -2.17
C SER A 208 20.58 42.28 -3.20
N LEU A 209 19.37 41.71 -3.33
CA LEU A 209 19.04 40.79 -4.43
C LEU A 209 18.76 41.55 -5.74
N TYR A 210 18.63 42.88 -5.69
CA TYR A 210 18.33 43.72 -6.83
C TYR A 210 19.55 44.58 -7.22
N ILE A 211 19.78 44.66 -8.53
CA ILE A 211 20.89 45.39 -9.14
C ILE A 211 20.29 46.47 -10.03
N ASP A 212 20.72 47.72 -9.84
CA ASP A 212 20.29 48.85 -10.66
C ASP A 212 21.13 48.93 -11.94
N ARG A 213 20.58 48.37 -13.02
CA ARG A 213 21.22 48.34 -14.35
C ARG A 213 21.35 49.71 -15.02
N SER A 214 20.76 50.77 -14.46
CA SER A 214 20.91 52.13 -14.98
C SER A 214 22.24 52.76 -14.58
N ARG A 215 22.89 52.26 -13.52
CA ARG A 215 24.09 52.82 -12.93
C ARG A 215 25.25 51.84 -12.98
N ASN A 216 26.03 51.94 -14.06
CA ASN A 216 27.26 51.17 -14.20
C ASN A 216 28.39 51.85 -13.39
N ILE A 217 28.94 51.16 -12.39
CA ILE A 217 30.04 51.64 -11.53
C ILE A 217 31.42 51.24 -12.10
N GLY A 218 31.49 50.23 -12.97
CA GLY A 218 32.77 49.81 -13.53
C GLY A 218 32.70 48.64 -14.50
N THR A 219 33.84 48.03 -14.75
CA THR A 219 33.93 46.82 -15.57
C THR A 219 34.88 45.84 -14.94
N ARG A 220 34.58 44.55 -15.06
CA ARG A 220 35.47 43.46 -14.63
C ARG A 220 35.66 42.44 -15.75
N PRO A 221 36.71 41.60 -15.72
CA PRO A 221 36.85 40.47 -16.64
C PRO A 221 35.63 39.54 -16.57
N TYR A 222 35.25 39.00 -17.72
CA TYR A 222 34.18 38.02 -17.84
C TYR A 222 34.59 36.69 -17.21
N GLU A 223 33.71 36.12 -16.37
CA GLU A 223 33.89 34.79 -15.80
C GLU A 223 32.81 33.83 -16.32
N PHE A 224 33.13 32.53 -16.33
CA PHE A 224 32.20 31.51 -16.79
C PHE A 224 31.00 31.41 -15.85
N GLY A 225 29.82 31.83 -16.35
CA GLY A 225 28.59 31.96 -15.57
C GLY A 225 27.95 33.35 -15.71
N ASP A 226 28.71 34.33 -16.18
CA ASP A 226 28.19 35.67 -16.44
C ASP A 226 27.27 35.69 -17.68
N PRO A 227 26.15 36.44 -17.63
CA PRO A 227 25.25 36.51 -18.76
C PRO A 227 25.81 37.44 -19.84
N PHE A 228 25.78 36.98 -21.10
CA PHE A 228 26.30 37.72 -22.25
C PHE A 228 25.67 39.11 -22.47
N ASN A 229 24.45 39.33 -21.98
CA ASN A 229 23.77 40.63 -22.07
C ASN A 229 24.41 41.73 -21.19
N GLN A 230 25.32 41.36 -20.28
CA GLN A 230 26.06 42.30 -19.44
C GLN A 230 27.46 42.64 -20.00
N ILE A 231 27.82 42.13 -21.19
CA ILE A 231 29.12 42.44 -21.80
C ILE A 231 29.24 43.93 -22.11
N HIS A 232 30.33 44.54 -21.67
CA HIS A 232 30.69 45.91 -21.97
C HIS A 232 31.56 45.97 -23.23
N TRP A 233 30.90 45.94 -24.40
CA TRP A 233 31.55 45.85 -25.71
C TRP A 233 32.67 46.87 -25.95
N LYS A 234 32.50 48.11 -25.50
CA LYS A 234 33.53 49.15 -25.66
C LYS A 234 34.79 48.90 -24.81
N ALA A 235 34.65 48.26 -23.67
CA ALA A 235 35.79 47.90 -22.82
C ALA A 235 36.49 46.68 -23.41
N SER A 236 35.71 45.67 -23.81
CA SER A 236 36.24 44.47 -24.47
C SER A 236 36.98 44.75 -25.76
N ALA A 237 36.49 45.70 -26.57
CA ALA A 237 37.19 46.13 -27.78
C ALA A 237 38.54 46.82 -27.49
N ARG A 238 38.69 47.45 -26.32
CA ARG A 238 39.92 48.17 -25.94
C ARG A 238 40.97 47.25 -25.31
N THR A 239 40.53 46.27 -24.53
CA THR A 239 41.43 45.34 -23.81
C THR A 239 41.71 44.05 -24.60
N GLY A 240 40.87 43.72 -25.60
CA GLY A 240 40.96 42.47 -26.35
C GLY A 240 40.34 41.26 -25.64
N GLU A 241 39.83 41.45 -24.41
CA GLU A 241 39.25 40.41 -23.57
C GLU A 241 37.80 40.74 -23.18
N PHE A 242 36.94 39.73 -23.05
CA PHE A 242 35.56 39.97 -22.62
C PHE A 242 35.50 40.57 -21.22
N HIS A 243 34.74 41.65 -21.10
CA HIS A 243 34.54 42.41 -19.86
C HIS A 243 33.04 42.60 -19.66
N VAL A 244 32.61 42.54 -18.41
CA VAL A 244 31.22 42.65 -17.98
C VAL A 244 31.03 43.95 -17.20
N LYS A 245 29.85 44.55 -17.32
CA LYS A 245 29.43 45.74 -16.54
C LYS A 245 29.30 45.38 -15.07
N VAL A 246 29.75 46.26 -14.19
CA VAL A 246 29.55 46.14 -12.74
C VAL A 246 28.57 47.24 -12.34
N ASP A 247 27.31 46.86 -12.19
CA ASP A 247 26.22 47.76 -11.86
C ASP A 247 26.09 48.00 -10.34
N GLU A 248 25.54 49.15 -9.97
CA GLU A 248 25.25 49.51 -8.56
C GLU A 248 24.23 48.53 -7.96
N GLN A 249 24.52 48.03 -6.75
CA GLN A 249 23.51 47.29 -5.99
C GLN A 249 22.51 48.28 -5.42
N SER A 250 21.21 48.04 -5.62
CA SER A 250 20.19 48.91 -5.05
C SER A 250 20.17 48.70 -3.53
N VAL A 251 20.72 49.65 -2.78
CA VAL A 251 20.85 49.59 -1.31
C VAL A 251 19.49 49.64 -0.61
N ILE A 252 18.46 50.08 -1.35
CA ILE A 252 17.09 50.22 -0.89
C ILE A 252 16.30 48.96 -1.26
N TYR A 253 15.87 48.20 -0.26
CA TYR A 253 14.93 47.10 -0.43
C TYR A 253 13.50 47.59 -0.13
N HIS A 254 12.61 47.49 -1.11
CA HIS A 254 11.17 47.70 -0.91
C HIS A 254 10.51 46.36 -0.57
N GLY A 255 10.46 46.04 0.72
CA GLY A 255 9.82 44.82 1.21
C GLY A 255 8.38 45.07 1.66
N CYS A 256 7.47 44.22 1.21
CA CYS A 256 6.15 44.05 1.81
C CYS A 256 6.08 42.58 2.24
N PHE A 257 6.19 42.32 3.55
CA PHE A 257 5.83 41.03 4.15
C PHE A 257 4.70 41.27 5.13
#